data_AF-A0A935YNR7-F1
#
_entry.id   AF-A0A935YNR7-F1
#
_cell.length_a   1.000
_cell.length_b   1.000
_cell.length_c   1.000
_cell.angle_alpha   90.00
_cell.angle_beta   90.00
_cell.angle_gamma   90.00
#
_symmetry.space_group_name_H-M   'P 1'
#
loop_
_entity.id
_entity.type
_entity.pdbx_description
1 polymer ?
#
loop_
_entity_poly.entity_id
_entity_poly.type
_entity_poly.pdbx_seq_one_letter_code
_entity_poly.pdbx_strand_id
1 'polypeptide(L)'
;MLSRELQKAVAPRARTLNVLWGAFLAATVFYVGVAMFAIGDAEPTAGATEPAVDPWILTAVLAMAAAVAAAGSFLVPRLLLPAQGKPRLKIDGSRQKATAAETAAAAHLPESERALLGLLPAYQVTMVVTWALRESVAVFGVIAAVVTRQPASVVPFAVAAFALLALARPRAAGYLESRQGHF
;
A
#
# COMPACT_ATOMS: atom_id res chain seq x y z
N MET A 1 24.51 -3.24 -11.31
CA MET A 1 24.23 -4.23 -10.26
C MET A 1 24.63 -3.62 -8.92
N LEU A 2 23.80 -3.75 -7.89
CA LEU A 2 24.11 -3.19 -6.56
C LEU A 2 25.28 -3.94 -5.91
N SER A 3 26.14 -3.23 -5.19
CA SER A 3 27.21 -3.88 -4.40
C SER A 3 26.61 -4.83 -3.35
N ARG A 4 27.37 -5.86 -2.98
CA ARG A 4 26.94 -6.81 -1.92
C ARG A 4 26.70 -6.09 -0.59
N GLU A 5 27.49 -5.07 -0.28
CA GLU A 5 27.35 -4.28 0.95
C GLU A 5 26.07 -3.44 0.93
N LEU A 6 25.73 -2.84 -0.21
CA LEU A 6 24.46 -2.12 -0.37
C LEU A 6 23.26 -3.08 -0.25
N GLN A 7 23.34 -4.27 -0.85
CA GLN A 7 22.29 -5.28 -0.70
C GLN A 7 22.08 -5.69 0.77
N LYS A 8 23.17 -5.90 1.52
CA LYS A 8 23.12 -6.17 2.97
C LYS A 8 22.48 -5.00 3.73
N ALA A 9 22.82 -3.76 3.40
CA ALA A 9 22.27 -2.57 4.03
C ALA A 9 20.75 -2.40 3.74
N VAL A 10 20.27 -2.81 2.57
CA VAL A 10 18.85 -2.72 2.17
C VAL A 10 18.00 -3.85 2.76
N ALA A 11 18.60 -5.01 3.04
CA ALA A 11 17.87 -6.23 3.42
C ALA A 11 16.91 -6.07 4.62
N PRO A 12 17.27 -5.39 5.73
CA PRO A 12 16.35 -5.19 6.85
C PRO A 12 15.09 -4.41 6.45
N ARG A 13 15.26 -3.32 5.69
CA ARG A 13 14.15 -2.49 5.22
C ARG A 13 13.27 -3.20 4.20
N ALA A 14 13.87 -4.01 3.33
CA ALA A 14 13.14 -4.85 2.40
C ALA A 14 12.30 -5.91 3.14
N ARG A 15 12.84 -6.50 4.22
CA ARG A 15 12.09 -7.43 5.08
C ARG A 15 10.89 -6.75 5.72
N THR A 16 11.08 -5.55 6.31
CA THR A 16 9.97 -4.79 6.89
C THR A 16 8.88 -4.48 5.86
N LEU A 17 9.26 -4.07 4.64
CA LEU A 17 8.29 -3.84 3.56
C LEU A 17 7.53 -5.11 3.17
N ASN A 18 8.20 -6.27 3.11
CA ASN A 18 7.53 -7.54 2.81
C ASN A 18 6.54 -7.94 3.91
N VAL A 19 6.88 -7.70 5.18
CA VAL A 19 5.98 -7.96 6.31
C VAL A 19 4.76 -7.05 6.24
N LEU A 20 4.95 -5.74 6.01
CA LEU A 20 3.85 -4.80 5.85
C LEU A 20 2.95 -5.16 4.67
N TRP A 21 3.54 -5.48 3.51
CA TRP A 21 2.81 -5.94 2.34
C TRP A 21 1.97 -7.19 2.61
N GLY A 22 2.56 -8.18 3.30
CA GLY A 22 1.83 -9.37 3.73
C GLY A 22 0.68 -9.06 4.68
N ALA A 23 0.85 -8.09 5.58
CA ALA A 23 -0.21 -7.65 6.49
C ALA A 23 -1.40 -7.03 5.73
N PHE A 24 -1.15 -6.17 4.72
CA PHE A 24 -2.22 -5.62 3.87
C PHE A 24 -2.99 -6.71 3.09
N LEU A 25 -2.28 -7.74 2.59
CA LEU A 25 -2.93 -8.89 1.94
C LEU A 25 -3.79 -9.68 2.92
N ALA A 26 -3.26 -9.97 4.11
CA ALA A 26 -4.00 -10.68 5.15
C ALA A 26 -5.23 -9.89 5.64
N ALA A 27 -5.09 -8.57 5.80
CA ALA A 27 -6.20 -7.69 6.17
C ALA A 27 -7.34 -7.74 5.15
N THR A 28 -7.03 -7.78 3.85
CA THR A 28 -8.04 -7.93 2.79
C THR A 28 -8.85 -9.23 2.97
N VAL A 29 -8.18 -10.35 3.25
CA VAL A 29 -8.84 -11.64 3.51
C VAL A 29 -9.68 -11.57 4.80
N PHE A 30 -9.14 -10.93 5.83
CA PHE A 30 -9.84 -10.74 7.10
C PHE A 30 -11.13 -9.93 6.94
N TYR A 31 -11.11 -8.82 6.19
CA TYR A 31 -12.30 -8.02 5.91
C TYR A 31 -13.39 -8.82 5.20
N VAL A 32 -13.03 -9.65 4.23
CA VAL A 32 -13.97 -10.54 3.54
C VAL A 32 -14.57 -11.54 4.52
N GLY A 33 -13.74 -12.17 5.36
CA GLY A 33 -14.21 -13.10 6.37
C GLY A 33 -15.21 -12.43 7.31
N VAL A 34 -14.85 -11.28 7.87
CA VAL A 34 -15.74 -10.50 8.75
C VAL A 34 -17.04 -10.14 8.05
N ALA A 35 -16.99 -9.65 6.80
CA ALA A 35 -18.20 -9.30 6.06
C ALA A 35 -19.09 -10.53 5.80
N MET A 36 -18.52 -11.67 5.43
CA MET A 36 -19.28 -12.89 5.15
C MET A 36 -19.96 -13.45 6.42
N PHE A 37 -19.25 -13.49 7.55
CA PHE A 37 -19.79 -13.99 8.81
C PHE A 37 -20.75 -13.00 9.48
N ALA A 38 -20.31 -11.75 9.67
CA ALA A 38 -21.09 -10.77 10.45
C ALA A 38 -22.38 -10.32 9.74
N ILE A 39 -22.40 -10.31 8.41
CA ILE A 39 -23.59 -9.94 7.63
C ILE A 39 -24.45 -11.17 7.33
N GLY A 40 -23.83 -12.34 7.14
CA GLY A 40 -24.55 -13.59 6.86
C GLY A 40 -25.43 -14.06 8.03
N ASP A 41 -24.97 -13.87 9.26
CA ASP A 41 -25.69 -14.27 10.47
C ASP A 41 -26.60 -13.17 11.05
N ALA A 42 -26.61 -11.97 10.44
CA ALA A 42 -27.45 -10.88 10.91
C ALA A 42 -28.91 -11.16 10.58
N GLU A 43 -29.72 -11.49 11.60
CA GLU A 43 -31.16 -11.61 11.42
C GLU A 43 -31.73 -10.30 10.83
N PRO A 44 -32.62 -10.37 9.83
CA PRO A 44 -33.27 -9.21 9.29
C PRO A 44 -34.04 -8.52 10.43
N THR A 45 -33.49 -7.41 10.91
CA THR A 45 -34.04 -6.66 12.03
C THR A 45 -35.44 -6.22 11.65
N ALA A 46 -36.46 -6.74 12.35
CA ALA A 46 -37.85 -6.36 12.13
C ALA A 46 -37.99 -4.84 12.35
N GLY A 47 -38.20 -4.10 11.27
CA GLY A 47 -38.27 -2.62 11.29
C GLY A 47 -37.08 -1.91 10.64
N ALA A 48 -36.11 -2.61 10.05
CA ALA A 48 -35.15 -1.99 9.17
C ALA A 48 -35.86 -1.40 7.95
N THR A 49 -35.97 -0.07 7.91
CA THR A 49 -36.43 0.65 6.72
C THR A 49 -35.57 0.30 5.53
N GLU A 50 -36.19 0.03 4.38
CA GLU A 50 -35.47 -0.12 3.12
C GLU A 50 -34.51 1.08 2.94
N PRO A 51 -33.30 0.84 2.39
CA PRO A 51 -32.39 1.94 2.12
C PRO A 51 -33.08 2.98 1.24
N ALA A 52 -33.00 4.25 1.64
CA ALA A 52 -33.63 5.38 0.92
C ALA A 52 -33.07 5.58 -0.50
N VAL A 53 -31.98 4.90 -0.84
CA VAL A 53 -31.31 4.93 -2.13
C VAL A 53 -31.25 3.52 -2.68
N ASP A 54 -31.55 3.37 -3.97
CA ASP A 54 -31.46 2.10 -4.70
C ASP A 54 -30.07 1.45 -4.48
N PRO A 55 -30.01 0.19 -4.01
CA PRO A 55 -28.77 -0.57 -3.83
C PRO A 55 -27.83 -0.55 -5.04
N TRP A 56 -28.37 -0.51 -6.27
CA TRP A 56 -27.58 -0.46 -7.49
C TRP A 56 -26.87 0.88 -7.67
N ILE A 57 -27.54 1.99 -7.35
CA ILE A 57 -26.95 3.34 -7.39
C ILE A 57 -25.80 3.42 -6.40
N LEU A 58 -26.01 2.95 -5.17
CA LEU A 58 -24.97 2.95 -4.15
C LEU A 58 -23.78 2.08 -4.54
N THR A 59 -24.03 0.88 -5.06
CA THR A 59 -22.99 -0.02 -5.53
C THR A 59 -22.18 0.62 -6.65
N ALA A 60 -22.82 1.33 -7.58
CA ALA A 60 -22.16 2.05 -8.66
C ALA A 60 -21.27 3.20 -8.12
N VAL A 61 -21.75 3.96 -7.14
CA VAL A 61 -20.96 5.04 -6.50
C VAL A 61 -19.74 4.47 -5.78
N LEU A 62 -19.89 3.37 -5.04
CA LEU A 62 -18.78 2.71 -4.35
C LEU A 62 -17.79 2.08 -5.34
N ALA A 63 -18.27 1.48 -6.42
CA ALA A 63 -17.43 0.98 -7.50
C ALA A 63 -16.62 2.12 -8.17
N MET A 64 -17.24 3.28 -8.38
CA MET A 64 -16.55 4.46 -8.89
C MET A 64 -15.49 4.97 -7.91
N ALA A 65 -15.81 5.06 -6.60
CA ALA A 65 -14.85 5.46 -5.57
C ALA A 65 -13.65 4.48 -5.50
N ALA A 66 -13.92 3.18 -5.58
CA ALA A 66 -12.89 2.15 -5.66
C ALA A 66 -12.02 2.28 -6.92
N ALA A 67 -12.62 2.58 -8.07
CA ALA A 67 -11.88 2.81 -9.31
C ALA A 67 -10.98 4.06 -9.22
N VAL A 68 -11.47 5.15 -8.60
CA VAL A 68 -10.67 6.36 -8.35
C VAL A 68 -9.50 6.06 -7.40
N ALA A 69 -9.73 5.32 -6.32
CA ALA A 69 -8.67 4.91 -5.40
C ALA A 69 -7.62 4.03 -6.09
N ALA A 70 -8.06 3.05 -6.88
CA ALA A 70 -7.19 2.20 -7.68
C ALA A 70 -6.35 3.02 -8.68
N ALA A 71 -6.98 3.92 -9.44
CA ALA A 71 -6.31 4.81 -10.37
C ALA A 71 -5.30 5.74 -9.67
N GLY A 72 -5.70 6.34 -8.55
CA GLY A 72 -4.85 7.16 -7.70
C GLY A 72 -3.60 6.41 -7.22
N SER A 73 -3.73 5.12 -6.92
CA SER A 73 -2.58 4.27 -6.53
C SER A 73 -1.50 4.15 -7.61
N PHE A 74 -1.83 4.35 -8.89
CA PHE A 74 -0.84 4.39 -9.99
C PHE A 74 -0.19 5.77 -10.15
N LEU A 75 -0.87 6.83 -9.72
CA LEU A 75 -0.37 8.20 -9.77
C LEU A 75 0.54 8.51 -8.57
N VAL A 76 0.24 7.96 -7.39
CA VAL A 76 1.00 8.20 -6.15
C VAL A 76 2.50 7.97 -6.32
N PRO A 77 2.98 6.86 -6.91
CA PRO A 77 4.42 6.68 -7.13
C PRO A 77 5.06 7.75 -8.01
N ARG A 78 4.30 8.33 -8.95
CA ARG A 78 4.79 9.42 -9.81
C ARG A 78 4.82 10.77 -9.09
N LEU A 79 3.89 10.99 -8.15
CA LEU A 79 3.77 12.24 -7.41
C LEU A 79 4.72 12.31 -6.21
N LEU A 80 4.88 11.19 -5.48
CA LEU A 80 5.66 11.14 -4.25
C LEU A 80 7.13 10.79 -4.48
N LEU A 81 7.46 10.01 -5.51
CA LEU A 81 8.86 9.75 -5.84
C LEU A 81 9.37 10.90 -6.70
N PRO A 82 10.38 11.66 -6.24
CA PRO A 82 10.89 12.77 -7.02
C PRO A 82 11.34 12.29 -8.40
N ALA A 83 10.86 13.00 -9.43
CA ALA A 83 11.43 12.97 -10.76
C ALA A 83 12.90 13.36 -10.61
N GLN A 84 13.75 12.34 -10.65
CA GLN A 84 15.22 12.31 -10.76
C GLN A 84 15.99 13.58 -10.38
N GLY A 85 16.87 13.45 -9.39
CA GLY A 85 18.16 14.14 -9.43
C GLY A 85 18.46 15.18 -8.35
N LYS A 86 17.50 15.55 -7.49
CA LYS A 86 17.84 16.38 -6.32
C LYS A 86 17.12 15.87 -5.07
N PRO A 87 17.83 15.36 -4.04
CA PRO A 87 17.22 15.07 -2.76
C PRO A 87 16.65 16.39 -2.20
N ARG A 88 15.35 16.62 -2.43
CA ARG A 88 14.64 17.84 -2.00
C ARG A 88 14.30 17.84 -0.52
N LEU A 89 14.50 16.71 0.16
CA LEU A 89 14.46 16.68 1.62
C LEU A 89 15.76 17.28 2.13
N LYS A 90 15.75 18.62 2.31
CA LYS A 90 16.43 19.18 3.49
C LYS A 90 15.82 18.43 4.66
N ILE A 91 16.53 17.42 5.15
CA ILE A 91 16.15 16.68 6.34
C ILE A 91 16.26 17.71 7.47
N ASP A 92 15.18 18.44 7.72
CA ASP A 92 15.01 19.16 8.97
C ASP A 92 15.28 18.17 10.10
N GLY A 93 15.92 18.64 11.17
CA GLY A 93 16.50 17.84 12.26
C GLY A 93 15.57 16.85 12.99
N SER A 94 14.32 16.63 12.53
CA SER A 94 13.42 15.55 12.93
C SER A 94 13.86 14.17 12.44
N ARG A 95 15.15 14.02 12.07
CA ARG A 95 15.85 12.79 11.71
C ARG A 95 15.37 11.67 12.63
N GLN A 96 14.46 10.84 12.11
CA GLN A 96 14.13 9.55 12.67
C GLN A 96 15.49 8.90 12.94
N LYS A 97 15.87 8.74 14.21
CA LYS A 97 17.23 8.34 14.61
C LYS A 97 17.58 7.08 13.83
N ALA A 98 18.34 7.24 12.74
CA ALA A 98 18.92 6.11 12.05
C ALA A 98 19.63 5.32 13.14
N THR A 99 19.34 4.03 13.23
CA THR A 99 19.95 3.22 14.28
C THR A 99 21.47 3.35 14.14
N ALA A 100 22.21 3.28 15.25
CA ALA A 100 23.67 3.33 15.20
C ALA A 100 24.23 2.28 14.22
N ALA A 101 23.56 1.12 14.11
CA ALA A 101 23.86 0.06 13.16
C ALA A 101 23.65 0.48 11.69
N GLU A 102 22.54 1.14 11.34
CA GLU A 102 22.32 1.65 9.97
C GLU A 102 23.35 2.72 9.59
N THR A 103 23.72 3.58 10.55
CA THR A 103 24.70 4.65 10.32
C THR A 103 26.10 4.09 10.12
N ALA A 104 26.49 3.08 10.92
CA ALA A 104 27.76 2.38 10.77
C ALA A 104 27.83 1.60 9.45
N ALA A 105 26.77 0.89 9.07
CA ALA A 105 26.71 0.17 7.80
C ALA A 105 26.82 1.11 6.59
N ALA A 106 26.22 2.31 6.67
CA ALA A 106 26.28 3.30 5.61
C ALA A 106 27.66 3.96 5.47
N ALA A 107 28.46 4.04 6.55
CA ALA A 107 29.74 4.74 6.56
C ALA A 107 30.78 4.12 5.62
N HIS A 108 30.71 2.80 5.40
CA HIS A 108 31.63 2.06 4.54
C HIS A 108 31.25 2.08 3.05
N LEU A 109 30.08 2.62 2.71
CA LEU A 109 29.59 2.64 1.33
C LEU A 109 30.14 3.83 0.53
N PRO A 110 30.38 3.65 -0.79
CA PRO A 110 30.65 4.76 -1.70
C PRO A 110 29.58 5.86 -1.59
N GLU A 111 29.95 7.10 -1.85
CA GLU A 111 29.04 8.25 -1.72
C GLU A 111 27.79 8.12 -2.63
N SER A 112 27.97 7.59 -3.83
CA SER A 112 26.87 7.28 -4.77
C SER A 112 25.87 6.26 -4.19
N GLU A 113 26.36 5.22 -3.51
CA GLU A 113 25.49 4.21 -2.87
C GLU A 113 24.82 4.75 -1.60
N ARG A 114 25.50 5.63 -0.85
CA ARG A 114 24.88 6.35 0.28
C ARG A 114 23.73 7.25 -0.18
N ALA A 115 23.88 7.92 -1.33
CA ALA A 115 22.81 8.72 -1.92
C ALA A 115 21.59 7.86 -2.30
N LEU A 116 21.83 6.66 -2.85
CA LEU A 116 20.77 5.69 -3.15
C LEU A 116 20.04 5.21 -1.89
N LEU A 117 20.75 4.92 -0.80
CA LEU A 117 20.13 4.56 0.49
C LEU A 117 19.21 5.68 1.02
N GLY A 118 19.55 6.94 0.78
CA GLY A 118 18.73 8.09 1.12
C GLY A 118 17.35 8.11 0.45
N LEU A 119 17.17 7.38 -0.66
CA LEU A 119 15.89 7.29 -1.38
C LEU A 119 14.92 6.26 -0.77
N LEU A 120 15.42 5.34 0.08
CA LEU A 120 14.61 4.25 0.63
C LEU A 120 13.42 4.73 1.48
N PRO A 121 13.53 5.73 2.36
CA PRO A 121 12.38 6.19 3.15
C PRO A 121 11.24 6.72 2.27
N ALA A 122 11.56 7.52 1.24
CA ALA A 122 10.56 8.02 0.29
C ALA A 122 9.90 6.86 -0.47
N TYR A 123 10.68 5.84 -0.86
CA TYR A 123 10.15 4.63 -1.46
C TYR A 123 9.21 3.88 -0.51
N GLN A 124 9.61 3.70 0.76
CA GLN A 124 8.78 3.04 1.77
C GLN A 124 7.44 3.75 1.98
N VAL A 125 7.46 5.06 2.19
CA VAL A 125 6.24 5.87 2.36
C VAL A 125 5.34 5.74 1.14
N THR A 126 5.90 5.86 -0.07
CA THR A 126 5.16 5.71 -1.32
C THR A 126 4.48 4.35 -1.42
N MET A 127 5.19 3.27 -1.07
CA MET A 127 4.63 1.91 -1.10
C MET A 127 3.49 1.76 -0.09
N VAL A 128 3.65 2.24 1.15
CA VAL A 128 2.60 2.18 2.17
C VAL A 128 1.34 2.93 1.73
N VAL A 129 1.49 4.15 1.21
CA VAL A 129 0.35 4.92 0.68
C VAL A 129 -0.31 4.19 -0.49
N THR A 130 0.50 3.60 -1.39
CA THR A 130 -0.02 2.82 -2.52
C THR A 130 -0.81 1.60 -2.05
N TRP A 131 -0.33 0.88 -1.03
CA TRP A 131 -1.05 -0.27 -0.47
C TRP A 131 -2.34 0.14 0.24
N ALA A 132 -2.32 1.22 1.04
CA ALA A 132 -3.52 1.73 1.69
C ALA A 132 -4.61 2.13 0.68
N LEU A 133 -4.24 2.77 -0.44
CA LEU A 133 -5.17 3.09 -1.53
C LEU A 133 -5.72 1.85 -2.26
N ARG A 134 -4.95 0.76 -2.30
CA ARG A 134 -5.40 -0.50 -2.92
C ARG A 134 -6.26 -1.32 -1.97
N GLU A 135 -5.95 -1.30 -0.68
CA GLU A 135 -6.75 -1.92 0.37
C GLU A 135 -8.10 -1.24 0.54
N SER A 136 -8.19 0.08 0.38
CA SER A 136 -9.46 0.81 0.50
C SER A 136 -10.52 0.34 -0.50
N VAL A 137 -10.12 -0.26 -1.64
CA VAL A 137 -11.02 -0.95 -2.57
C VAL A 137 -11.80 -2.06 -1.87
N ALA A 138 -11.12 -2.89 -1.06
CA ALA A 138 -11.79 -3.94 -0.28
C ALA A 138 -12.71 -3.34 0.78
N VAL A 139 -12.29 -2.25 1.43
CA VAL A 139 -13.12 -1.54 2.41
C VAL A 139 -14.41 -1.02 1.77
N PHE A 140 -14.36 -0.47 0.56
CA PHE A 140 -15.57 -0.09 -0.18
C PHE A 140 -16.48 -1.30 -0.49
N GLY A 141 -15.90 -2.47 -0.74
CA GLY A 141 -16.65 -3.72 -0.87
C GLY A 141 -17.36 -4.14 0.42
N VAL A 142 -16.71 -3.98 1.58
CA VAL A 142 -17.33 -4.24 2.88
C VAL A 142 -18.47 -3.26 3.12
N ILE A 143 -18.27 -1.98 2.84
CA ILE A 143 -19.32 -0.96 2.95
C ILE A 143 -20.50 -1.32 2.04
N ALA A 144 -20.22 -1.74 0.79
CA ALA A 144 -21.25 -2.18 -0.14
C ALA A 144 -22.05 -3.34 0.45
N ALA A 145 -21.37 -4.40 0.93
CA ALA A 145 -22.01 -5.56 1.53
C ALA A 145 -22.86 -5.22 2.76
N VAL A 146 -22.40 -4.30 3.62
CA VAL A 146 -23.15 -3.86 4.81
C VAL A 146 -24.42 -3.12 4.39
N VAL A 147 -24.34 -2.20 3.42
CA VAL A 147 -25.49 -1.38 3.05
C VAL A 147 -26.50 -2.17 2.20
N THR A 148 -26.04 -3.04 1.29
CA THR A 148 -26.93 -3.89 0.49
C THR A 148 -27.45 -5.10 1.26
N ARG A 149 -26.86 -5.39 2.44
CA ARG A 149 -27.08 -6.62 3.23
C ARG A 149 -26.82 -7.89 2.42
N GLN A 150 -25.98 -7.79 1.40
CA GLN A 150 -25.60 -8.92 0.56
C GLN A 150 -24.11 -9.17 0.75
N PRO A 151 -23.72 -10.17 1.56
CA PRO A 151 -22.31 -10.43 1.86
C PRO A 151 -21.51 -10.71 0.58
N ALA A 152 -22.13 -11.32 -0.43
CA ALA A 152 -21.52 -11.59 -1.73
C ALA A 152 -21.05 -10.32 -2.48
N SER A 153 -21.61 -9.14 -2.18
CA SER A 153 -21.18 -7.88 -2.81
C SER A 153 -19.73 -7.50 -2.47
N VAL A 154 -19.12 -8.05 -1.41
CA VAL A 154 -17.71 -7.79 -1.05
C VAL A 154 -16.73 -8.45 -2.02
N VAL A 155 -17.12 -9.58 -2.62
CA VAL A 155 -16.22 -10.48 -3.37
C VAL A 155 -15.52 -9.77 -4.55
N PRO A 156 -16.22 -9.09 -5.48
CA PRO A 156 -15.55 -8.46 -6.62
C PRO A 156 -14.52 -7.39 -6.20
N PHE A 157 -14.84 -6.62 -5.15
CA PHE A 157 -13.94 -5.61 -4.60
C PHE A 157 -12.72 -6.23 -3.93
N ALA A 158 -12.92 -7.30 -3.15
CA ALA A 158 -11.83 -8.00 -2.50
C ALA A 158 -10.87 -8.65 -3.51
N VAL A 159 -11.41 -9.27 -4.56
CA VAL A 159 -10.60 -9.82 -5.67
C VAL A 159 -9.79 -8.72 -6.34
N ALA A 160 -10.41 -7.58 -6.64
CA ALA A 160 -9.71 -6.43 -7.21
C ALA A 160 -8.61 -5.89 -6.29
N ALA A 161 -8.91 -5.66 -5.01
CA ALA A 161 -7.96 -5.19 -4.01
C ALA A 161 -6.78 -6.16 -3.85
N PHE A 162 -7.05 -7.47 -3.75
CA PHE A 162 -6.03 -8.50 -3.62
C PHE A 162 -5.13 -8.56 -4.86
N ALA A 163 -5.71 -8.52 -6.07
CA ALA A 163 -4.95 -8.46 -7.31
C ALA A 163 -4.07 -7.21 -7.38
N LEU A 164 -4.62 -6.04 -7.04
CA LEU A 164 -3.86 -4.79 -6.98
C LEU A 164 -2.72 -4.88 -5.95
N LEU A 165 -2.97 -5.39 -4.75
CA LEU A 165 -1.93 -5.56 -3.72
C LEU A 165 -0.84 -6.54 -4.16
N ALA A 166 -1.22 -7.66 -4.79
CA ALA A 166 -0.29 -8.65 -5.33
C ALA A 166 0.62 -8.05 -6.41
N LEU A 167 0.07 -7.19 -7.29
CA LEU A 167 0.82 -6.46 -8.30
C LEU A 167 1.75 -5.39 -7.71
N ALA A 168 1.46 -4.85 -6.51
CA ALA A 168 2.31 -3.90 -5.78
C ALA A 168 3.34 -4.58 -4.86
N ARG A 169 3.84 -5.77 -5.22
CA ARG A 169 4.90 -6.43 -4.45
C ARG A 169 6.12 -5.50 -4.30
N PRO A 170 6.65 -5.30 -3.08
CA PRO A 170 7.81 -4.42 -2.88
C PRO A 170 9.05 -4.98 -3.57
N ARG A 171 9.78 -4.12 -4.28
CA ARG A 171 11.02 -4.45 -5.03
C ARG A 171 12.09 -3.40 -4.77
N ALA A 172 12.50 -3.26 -3.51
CA ALA A 172 13.46 -2.24 -3.09
C ALA A 172 14.79 -2.31 -3.87
N ALA A 173 15.34 -3.50 -4.09
CA ALA A 173 16.58 -3.66 -4.86
C ALA A 173 16.42 -3.21 -6.31
N GLY A 174 15.38 -3.69 -7.01
CA GLY A 174 15.10 -3.30 -8.39
C GLY A 174 14.83 -1.80 -8.55
N TYR A 175 14.19 -1.17 -7.56
CA TYR A 175 14.03 0.28 -7.51
C TYR A 175 15.38 1.02 -7.45
N LEU A 176 16.28 0.62 -6.55
CA LEU A 176 17.61 1.24 -6.46
C LEU A 176 18.44 1.02 -7.72
N GLU A 177 18.37 -0.17 -8.32
CA GLU A 177 19.07 -0.48 -9.59
C GLU A 177 18.62 0.46 -10.71
N SER A 178 17.31 0.68 -10.85
CA SER A 178 16.78 1.62 -11.86
C SER A 178 17.22 3.08 -11.64
N ARG A 179 17.68 3.43 -10.43
CA ARG A 179 18.14 4.78 -10.09
C ARG A 179 19.65 4.93 -10.14
N GLN A 180 20.40 3.82 -10.13
CA GLN A 180 21.87 3.84 -10.18
C GLN A 180 22.40 4.51 -11.45
N GLY A 181 21.70 4.40 -12.59
CA GLY A 181 22.11 5.05 -13.85
C GLY A 181 21.88 6.56 -13.93
N HIS A 182 21.31 7.17 -12.89
CA HIS A 182 21.00 8.61 -12.84
C HIS A 182 21.90 9.40 -11.87
N PHE A 183 22.87 8.75 -11.24
CA PHE A 183 23.89 9.33 -10.36
C PHE A 183 25.28 9.01 -10.90
#